data_AF-A0A410QAV3-F1
#
_entry.id   AF-A0A410QAV3-F1
#
_cell.length_a   1.000
_cell.length_b   1.000
_cell.length_c   1.000
_cell.angle_alpha   90.00
_cell.angle_beta   90.00
_cell.angle_gamma   90.00
#
_symmetry.space_group_name_H-M   'P 1'
#
loop_
_entity.id
_entity.type
_entity.pdbx_description
1 polymer ?
#
loop_
_entity_poly.entity_id
_entity_poly.type
_entity_poly.pdbx_seq_one_letter_code
_entity_poly.pdbx_strand_id
1 'polypeptide(L)'
;MHKKKKLISVVLGIVLFVTANSISFAQFSDMNSHWAKDEVLKLSEEKVVSGYPDGTYKPNRTITKGEFFTILNRVLNYNIESVESPDAPITRGEVIKVLGQAFDIKGQGDKSSLGFTDKEQIPEDIVEYLKGMKEEGYISGYADGSFKPDNVITRAEIAKILNNICKDIYNSEDVYTGTVEGNLVLNGSGTKLKDVLVKGNLYIASKKGIEGKNVKVEGKIIILGGTEGNVVLEDSTASKVIINKDHINLELKNVSIDEILISAKDTTINSDKESKIGKIKAEEDVKFNGETVNKGGEITPVLSTIPSTPSSGNSGGGGSSDNGGNSGGGSSGGGNSGGGTTQPEEKTIKAEFHKYVLDNFGEVSIKITGIDGAKKFSVAFKYSDGTTEDTVGPVNIGENTTAIFYDGKNPVTITIYGEDGVTPIHVFEDVTLSE
;
A
#
# COMPACT_ATOMS: atom_id res chain seq x y z
N MET A 1 0.75 -9.03 65.70
CA MET A 1 0.13 -8.24 64.60
C MET A 1 1.00 -7.13 63.98
N HIS A 2 2.09 -6.64 64.59
CA HIS A 2 2.78 -5.43 64.09
C HIS A 2 3.66 -5.60 62.81
N LYS A 3 4.22 -6.78 62.52
CA LYS A 3 5.13 -6.95 61.36
C LYS A 3 4.41 -7.00 59.99
N LYS A 4 3.17 -7.52 59.91
CA LYS A 4 2.44 -7.61 58.63
C LYS A 4 1.97 -6.25 58.08
N LYS A 5 1.79 -5.22 58.92
CA LYS A 5 1.39 -3.88 58.47
C LYS A 5 2.50 -3.11 57.75
N LYS A 6 3.78 -3.31 58.12
CA LYS A 6 4.90 -2.66 57.42
C LYS A 6 5.11 -3.18 55.99
N LEU A 7 4.89 -4.47 55.74
CA LEU A 7 5.09 -5.04 54.40
C LEU A 7 4.05 -4.54 53.38
N ILE A 8 2.79 -4.46 53.80
CA ILE A 8 1.70 -3.92 52.95
C ILE A 8 1.93 -2.45 52.60
N SER A 9 2.45 -1.65 53.55
CA SER A 9 2.74 -0.23 53.30
C SER A 9 3.89 0.01 52.33
N VAL A 10 4.85 -0.93 52.20
CA VAL A 10 5.95 -0.84 51.23
C VAL A 10 5.48 -1.26 49.84
N VAL A 11 4.68 -2.33 49.72
CA VAL A 11 4.11 -2.73 48.43
C VAL A 11 3.16 -1.66 47.88
N LEU A 12 2.31 -1.05 48.72
CA LEU A 12 1.43 0.03 48.29
C LEU A 12 2.20 1.28 47.84
N GLY A 13 3.34 1.59 48.48
CA GLY A 13 4.23 2.68 48.08
C GLY A 13 4.95 2.43 46.75
N ILE A 14 5.30 1.18 46.44
CA ILE A 14 5.92 0.81 45.16
C ILE A 14 4.89 0.79 44.03
N VAL A 15 3.66 0.31 44.27
CA VAL A 15 2.57 0.36 43.28
C VAL A 15 2.18 1.81 42.95
N LEU A 16 2.20 2.72 43.92
CA LEU A 16 1.98 4.16 43.71
C LEU A 16 3.14 4.90 43.01
N PHE A 17 4.31 4.26 42.84
CA PHE A 17 5.44 4.86 42.11
C PHE A 17 5.54 4.43 40.64
N VAL A 18 4.67 3.50 40.19
CA VAL A 18 4.67 2.96 38.81
C VAL A 18 3.56 3.56 37.94
N THR A 19 2.55 4.22 38.53
CA THR A 19 1.39 4.78 37.80
C THR A 19 1.53 6.26 37.40
N ALA A 20 2.76 6.79 37.37
CA ALA A 20 3.03 8.20 37.04
C ALA A 20 4.12 8.40 35.98
N ASN A 21 4.44 7.36 35.19
CA ASN A 21 4.82 7.60 33.81
C ASN A 21 3.55 7.96 33.02
N SER A 22 3.04 9.17 33.26
CA SER A 22 2.37 9.89 32.18
C SER A 22 3.39 9.88 31.04
N ILE A 23 3.06 9.19 29.95
CA ILE A 23 3.80 9.39 28.70
C ILE A 23 3.60 10.87 28.40
N SER A 24 4.64 11.66 28.66
CA SER A 24 4.68 13.03 28.19
C SER A 24 4.71 12.91 26.68
N PHE A 25 3.55 12.99 26.04
CA PHE A 25 3.48 13.31 24.63
C PHE A 25 4.42 14.51 24.45
N ALA A 26 5.43 14.32 23.60
CA ALA A 26 6.51 15.27 23.46
C ALA A 26 5.95 16.51 22.76
N GLN A 27 5.37 17.41 23.55
CA GLN A 27 4.84 18.68 23.08
C GLN A 27 6.05 19.48 22.60
N PHE A 28 6.28 19.43 21.28
CA PHE A 28 7.51 19.90 20.67
C PHE A 28 7.79 21.35 21.08
N SER A 29 8.99 21.60 21.57
CA SER A 29 9.30 22.85 22.29
C SER A 29 9.15 24.11 21.42
N ASP A 30 9.32 23.95 20.11
CA ASP A 30 9.20 24.94 19.04
C ASP A 30 7.78 25.06 18.43
N MET A 31 6.84 24.21 18.85
CA MET A 31 5.45 24.24 18.33
C MET A 31 4.48 25.04 19.22
N ASN A 32 4.90 25.52 20.40
CA ASN A 32 4.00 26.07 21.41
C ASN A 32 3.07 27.21 20.93
N SER A 33 3.56 28.06 20.03
CA SER A 33 2.83 29.18 19.40
C SER A 33 2.81 29.07 17.87
N HIS A 34 3.08 27.90 17.31
CA HIS A 34 3.15 27.70 15.87
C HIS A 34 1.76 27.47 15.27
N TRP A 35 1.47 28.03 14.09
CA TRP A 35 0.14 27.98 13.47
C TRP A 35 -0.32 26.56 13.09
N ALA A 36 0.63 25.62 12.91
CA ALA A 36 0.39 24.21 12.60
C ALA A 36 0.45 23.29 13.83
N LYS A 37 0.34 23.84 15.05
CA LYS A 37 0.56 23.10 16.31
C LYS A 37 -0.36 21.91 16.42
N ASP A 38 -1.66 22.14 16.27
CA ASP A 38 -2.67 21.14 16.60
C ASP A 38 -2.66 20.00 15.56
N GLU A 39 -2.41 20.30 14.29
CA GLU A 39 -2.25 19.32 13.21
C GLU A 39 -0.98 18.48 13.39
N VAL A 40 0.14 19.10 13.78
CA VAL A 40 1.41 18.39 14.02
C VAL A 40 1.32 17.49 15.26
N LEU A 41 0.68 17.96 16.33
CA LEU A 41 0.47 17.15 17.53
C LEU A 41 -0.44 15.95 17.22
N LYS A 42 -1.57 16.18 16.53
CA LYS A 42 -2.45 15.09 16.08
C LYS A 42 -1.72 14.06 15.23
N LEU A 43 -1.04 14.49 14.16
CA LEU A 43 -0.31 13.57 13.28
C LEU A 43 0.86 12.87 14.00
N SER A 44 1.33 13.41 15.12
CA SER A 44 2.31 12.74 15.98
C SER A 44 1.67 11.70 16.91
N GLU A 45 0.45 11.93 17.39
CA GLU A 45 -0.37 10.96 18.13
C GLU A 45 -0.75 9.77 17.23
N GLU A 46 -1.11 10.07 15.97
CA GLU A 46 -1.37 9.09 14.91
C GLU A 46 -0.09 8.44 14.33
N LYS A 47 1.09 8.76 14.89
CA LYS A 47 2.42 8.21 14.52
C LYS A 47 2.85 8.45 13.06
N VAL A 48 2.20 9.38 12.37
CA VAL A 48 2.50 9.77 10.98
C VAL A 48 3.76 10.63 10.94
N VAL A 49 3.81 11.69 11.76
CA VAL A 49 4.98 12.56 11.87
C VAL A 49 5.74 12.31 13.17
N SER A 50 7.02 12.67 13.18
CA SER A 50 7.89 12.56 14.35
C SER A 50 8.82 13.77 14.44
N GLY A 51 9.12 14.20 15.66
CA GLY A 51 10.12 15.22 15.95
C GLY A 51 11.55 14.66 16.01
N TYR A 52 12.46 15.48 16.52
CA TYR A 52 13.89 15.18 16.67
C TYR A 52 14.24 14.76 18.10
N PRO A 53 15.39 14.08 18.32
CA PRO A 53 15.86 13.71 19.67
C PRO A 53 16.10 14.90 20.61
N ASP A 54 16.21 16.12 20.08
CA ASP A 54 16.34 17.38 20.83
C ASP A 54 14.98 17.92 21.36
N GLY A 55 13.87 17.24 21.09
CA GLY A 55 12.52 17.63 21.52
C GLY A 55 11.83 18.67 20.64
N THR A 56 12.39 19.00 19.47
CA THR A 56 11.80 19.93 18.49
C THR A 56 11.09 19.19 17.34
N TYR A 57 10.20 19.89 16.63
CA TYR A 57 9.61 19.41 15.37
C TYR A 57 10.26 20.00 14.12
N LYS A 58 10.86 21.19 14.24
CA LYS A 58 11.44 22.03 13.18
C LYS A 58 10.41 22.36 12.09
N PRO A 59 9.26 22.99 12.44
CA PRO A 59 8.12 23.18 11.53
C PRO A 59 8.47 23.91 10.23
N ASN A 60 9.33 24.93 10.34
CA ASN A 60 9.75 25.79 9.23
C ASN A 60 10.93 25.21 8.43
N ARG A 61 11.43 24.02 8.76
CA ARG A 61 12.44 23.34 7.93
C ARG A 61 11.76 22.81 6.68
N THR A 62 12.40 23.01 5.53
CA THR A 62 12.04 22.34 4.27
C THR A 62 12.19 20.83 4.41
N ILE A 63 11.32 20.08 3.73
CA ILE A 63 11.32 18.61 3.76
C ILE A 63 12.00 18.06 2.49
N THR A 64 12.71 16.94 2.62
CA THR A 64 13.25 16.23 1.44
C THR A 64 12.21 15.29 0.83
N LYS A 65 12.45 14.83 -0.39
CA LYS A 65 11.62 13.83 -1.07
C LYS A 65 11.49 12.54 -0.24
N GLY A 66 12.60 11.99 0.24
CA GLY A 66 12.61 10.78 1.07
C GLY A 66 11.86 10.94 2.40
N GLU A 67 11.98 12.10 3.05
CA GLU A 67 11.21 12.41 4.26
C GLU A 67 9.70 12.53 3.99
N PHE A 68 9.30 13.15 2.88
CA PHE A 68 7.89 13.25 2.48
C PHE A 68 7.28 11.87 2.16
N PHE A 69 7.96 11.04 1.37
CA PHE A 69 7.48 9.69 1.06
C PHE A 69 7.50 8.77 2.29
N THR A 70 8.40 8.98 3.26
CA THR A 70 8.35 8.30 4.56
C THR A 70 7.05 8.63 5.31
N ILE A 71 6.61 9.89 5.27
CA ILE A 71 5.32 10.28 5.86
C ILE A 71 4.16 9.62 5.10
N LEU A 72 4.19 9.63 3.76
CA LEU A 72 3.15 8.99 2.94
C LEU A 72 3.03 7.48 3.20
N ASN A 73 4.16 6.78 3.31
CA ASN A 73 4.21 5.36 3.70
C ASN A 73 3.56 5.11 5.08
N ARG A 74 3.68 6.03 6.04
CA ARG A 74 3.05 5.92 7.37
C ARG A 74 1.54 6.21 7.37
N VAL A 75 1.03 6.91 6.36
CA VAL A 75 -0.42 7.13 6.19
C VAL A 75 -1.06 5.99 5.41
N LEU A 76 -0.48 5.64 4.26
CA LEU A 76 -1.11 4.78 3.26
C LEU A 76 -0.42 3.43 3.02
N ASN A 77 0.67 3.12 3.72
CA ASN A 77 1.36 1.82 3.65
C ASN A 77 1.67 1.35 2.20
N TYR A 78 2.05 2.30 1.34
CA TYR A 78 2.41 2.02 -0.06
C TYR A 78 3.69 1.18 -0.19
N ASN A 79 4.50 1.08 0.87
CA ASN A 79 5.81 0.41 0.86
C ASN A 79 6.73 0.93 -0.26
N ILE A 80 6.81 2.26 -0.39
CA ILE A 80 7.76 2.91 -1.32
C ILE A 80 9.17 2.66 -0.77
N GLU A 81 9.90 1.74 -1.40
CA GLU A 81 11.22 1.27 -0.94
C GLU A 81 12.36 2.21 -1.35
N SER A 82 12.20 2.92 -2.48
CA SER A 82 13.18 3.88 -2.99
C SER A 82 12.51 5.13 -3.56
N VAL A 83 13.25 6.23 -3.53
CA VAL A 83 12.82 7.55 -4.00
C VAL A 83 14.01 8.16 -4.74
N GLU A 84 13.81 8.63 -5.97
CA GLU A 84 14.86 9.32 -6.72
C GLU A 84 15.28 10.62 -6.00
N SER A 85 16.59 10.82 -5.84
CA SER A 85 17.17 11.97 -5.13
C SER A 85 16.52 12.20 -3.74
N PRO A 86 16.63 11.23 -2.80
CA PRO A 86 15.85 11.24 -1.56
C PRO A 86 16.19 12.42 -0.63
N ASP A 87 17.41 12.95 -0.72
CA ASP A 87 17.88 14.11 0.03
C ASP A 87 17.53 15.46 -0.64
N ALA A 88 17.06 15.46 -1.88
CA ALA A 88 16.65 16.69 -2.55
C ALA A 88 15.39 17.27 -1.89
N PRO A 89 15.26 18.60 -1.77
CA PRO A 89 14.00 19.24 -1.40
C PRO A 89 12.87 18.85 -2.36
N ILE A 90 11.64 18.78 -1.85
CA ILE A 90 10.43 18.60 -2.67
C ILE A 90 9.67 19.92 -2.80
N THR A 91 9.13 20.20 -3.99
CA THR A 91 8.32 21.39 -4.24
C THR A 91 6.86 21.19 -3.83
N ARG A 92 6.15 22.29 -3.62
CA ARG A 92 4.71 22.27 -3.35
C ARG A 92 3.92 21.61 -4.49
N GLY A 93 4.28 21.87 -5.74
CA GLY A 93 3.66 21.26 -6.93
C GLY A 93 3.86 19.74 -6.98
N GLU A 94 5.07 19.25 -6.72
CA GLU A 94 5.37 17.82 -6.64
C GLU A 94 4.52 17.12 -5.57
N VAL A 95 4.38 17.73 -4.38
CA VAL A 95 3.55 17.19 -3.29
C VAL A 95 2.08 17.11 -3.67
N ILE A 96 1.52 18.13 -4.34
CA ILE A 96 0.10 18.11 -4.76
C ILE A 96 -0.16 17.04 -5.81
N LYS A 97 0.79 16.82 -6.74
CA LYS A 97 0.73 15.71 -7.69
C LYS A 97 0.67 14.36 -6.96
N VAL A 98 1.63 14.10 -6.08
CA VAL A 98 1.74 12.81 -5.37
C VAL A 98 0.53 12.56 -4.48
N LEU A 99 0.13 13.54 -3.65
CA LEU A 99 -1.03 13.38 -2.77
C LEU A 99 -2.33 13.25 -3.56
N GLY A 100 -2.48 13.98 -4.67
CA GLY A 100 -3.69 13.90 -5.49
C GLY A 100 -3.85 12.53 -6.15
N GLN A 101 -2.73 11.95 -6.61
CA GLN A 101 -2.69 10.59 -7.14
C GLN A 101 -2.93 9.53 -6.05
N ALA A 102 -2.26 9.64 -4.90
CA ALA A 102 -2.34 8.64 -3.83
C ALA A 102 -3.72 8.57 -3.15
N PHE A 103 -4.47 9.67 -3.13
CA PHE A 103 -5.81 9.74 -2.53
C PHE A 103 -6.97 9.78 -3.56
N ASP A 104 -6.72 9.62 -4.86
CA ASP A 104 -7.71 9.77 -5.95
C ASP A 104 -8.54 11.08 -5.85
N ILE A 105 -7.84 12.20 -5.62
CA ILE A 105 -8.44 13.53 -5.49
C ILE A 105 -8.30 14.26 -6.82
N LYS A 106 -9.39 14.33 -7.59
CA LYS A 106 -9.43 14.99 -8.91
C LYS A 106 -10.66 15.87 -9.03
N GLY A 107 -10.47 17.11 -9.48
CA GLY A 107 -11.54 18.04 -9.86
C GLY A 107 -11.55 18.32 -11.36
N GLN A 108 -12.66 18.81 -11.88
CA GLN A 108 -12.82 19.10 -13.32
C GLN A 108 -12.57 20.59 -13.63
N GLY A 109 -11.99 20.86 -14.79
CA GLY A 109 -11.78 22.22 -15.31
C GLY A 109 -10.34 22.45 -15.76
N ASP A 110 -10.03 23.72 -16.03
CA ASP A 110 -8.73 24.18 -16.51
C ASP A 110 -8.03 25.13 -15.51
N LYS A 111 -6.83 25.60 -15.84
CA LYS A 111 -6.05 26.57 -15.06
C LYS A 111 -6.78 27.87 -14.75
N SER A 112 -7.69 28.33 -15.61
CA SER A 112 -8.45 29.57 -15.37
C SER A 112 -9.36 29.44 -14.15
N SER A 113 -9.87 28.23 -13.92
CA SER A 113 -10.75 27.89 -12.79
C SER A 113 -10.05 27.74 -11.44
N LEU A 114 -8.70 27.74 -11.41
CA LEU A 114 -7.91 27.62 -10.19
C LEU A 114 -7.91 28.90 -9.35
N GLY A 115 -8.07 30.07 -9.96
CA GLY A 115 -8.17 31.36 -9.26
C GLY A 115 -6.92 31.77 -8.46
N PHE A 116 -5.73 31.28 -8.84
CA PHE A 116 -4.45 31.74 -8.29
C PHE A 116 -3.83 32.83 -9.17
N THR A 117 -3.08 33.76 -8.56
CA THR A 117 -2.44 34.89 -9.26
C THR A 117 -1.27 34.46 -10.15
N ASP A 118 -0.64 33.34 -9.83
CA ASP A 118 0.52 32.72 -10.50
C ASP A 118 0.13 31.47 -11.30
N LYS A 119 -1.14 31.32 -11.68
CA LYS A 119 -1.68 30.14 -12.38
C LYS A 119 -0.91 29.70 -13.65
N GLU A 120 -0.21 30.64 -14.31
CA GLU A 120 0.60 30.36 -15.50
C GLU A 120 1.90 29.59 -15.18
N GLN A 121 2.35 29.61 -13.92
CA GLN A 121 3.49 28.83 -13.42
C GLN A 121 3.08 27.40 -13.03
N ILE A 122 1.78 27.11 -12.93
CA ILE A 122 1.28 25.81 -12.50
C ILE A 122 1.42 24.80 -13.66
N PRO A 123 2.12 23.66 -13.48
CA PRO A 123 2.18 22.61 -14.49
C PRO A 123 0.79 22.07 -14.87
N GLU A 124 0.60 21.67 -16.13
CA GLU A 124 -0.72 21.19 -16.60
C GLU A 124 -1.15 19.88 -15.92
N ASP A 125 -0.18 19.00 -15.67
CA ASP A 125 -0.37 17.68 -15.07
C ASP A 125 -0.72 17.71 -13.57
N ILE A 126 -0.66 18.87 -12.92
CA ILE A 126 -1.12 19.06 -11.54
C ILE A 126 -2.48 19.75 -11.42
N VAL A 127 -3.08 20.21 -12.53
CA VAL A 127 -4.31 21.02 -12.53
C VAL A 127 -5.49 20.24 -11.95
N GLU A 128 -5.74 19.00 -12.39
CA GLU A 128 -6.87 18.20 -11.89
C GLU A 128 -6.78 17.93 -10.37
N TYR A 129 -5.56 17.67 -9.87
CA TYR A 129 -5.30 17.38 -8.46
C TYR A 129 -5.45 18.63 -7.59
N LEU A 130 -4.83 19.73 -8.01
CA LEU A 130 -4.91 21.02 -7.31
C LEU A 130 -6.35 21.57 -7.31
N LYS A 131 -7.10 21.36 -8.39
CA LYS A 131 -8.52 21.71 -8.51
C LYS A 131 -9.36 20.95 -7.49
N GLY A 132 -9.25 19.61 -7.47
CA GLY A 132 -9.98 18.77 -6.52
C GLY A 132 -9.64 19.09 -5.06
N MET A 133 -8.35 19.20 -4.73
CA MET A 133 -7.93 19.58 -3.36
C MET A 133 -8.41 20.96 -2.92
N LYS A 134 -8.59 21.90 -3.86
CA LYS A 134 -9.12 23.24 -3.55
C LYS A 134 -10.63 23.20 -3.32
N GLU A 135 -11.36 22.44 -4.13
CA GLU A 135 -12.82 22.30 -4.03
C GLU A 135 -13.24 21.60 -2.72
N GLU A 136 -12.49 20.58 -2.34
CA GLU A 136 -12.63 19.85 -1.07
C GLU A 136 -12.09 20.64 0.15
N GLY A 137 -11.43 21.78 -0.05
CA GLY A 137 -10.85 22.60 1.02
C GLY A 137 -9.57 22.02 1.66
N TYR A 138 -8.99 20.97 1.09
CA TYR A 138 -7.73 20.37 1.56
C TYR A 138 -6.54 21.32 1.42
N ILE A 139 -6.56 22.19 0.40
CA ILE A 139 -5.49 23.15 0.14
C ILE A 139 -6.01 24.58 -0.12
N SER A 140 -5.29 25.57 0.40
CA SER A 140 -5.42 26.97 0.04
C SER A 140 -4.15 27.49 -0.65
N GLY A 141 -4.29 28.64 -1.32
CA GLY A 141 -3.14 29.47 -1.69
C GLY A 141 -2.56 30.21 -0.49
N TYR A 142 -1.52 30.99 -0.75
CA TYR A 142 -0.96 31.95 0.19
C TYR A 142 -1.83 33.22 0.27
N ALA A 143 -1.59 34.05 1.28
CA ALA A 143 -2.37 35.29 1.51
C ALA A 143 -2.23 36.34 0.39
N ASP A 144 -1.21 36.23 -0.47
CA ASP A 144 -1.01 37.03 -1.68
C ASP A 144 -1.80 36.52 -2.91
N GLY A 145 -2.62 35.46 -2.73
CA GLY A 145 -3.45 34.86 -3.77
C GLY A 145 -2.72 33.88 -4.69
N SER A 146 -1.45 33.58 -4.45
CA SER A 146 -0.66 32.65 -5.26
C SER A 146 -0.66 31.21 -4.72
N PHE A 147 -0.26 30.25 -5.55
CA PHE A 147 -0.06 28.84 -5.18
C PHE A 147 1.42 28.48 -4.94
N LYS A 148 2.36 29.10 -5.67
CA LYS A 148 3.81 28.90 -5.67
C LYS A 148 4.22 27.43 -5.90
N PRO A 149 3.99 26.88 -7.12
CA PRO A 149 4.23 25.46 -7.42
C PRO A 149 5.69 25.05 -7.19
N ASP A 150 6.65 25.86 -7.62
CA ASP A 150 8.08 25.54 -7.53
C ASP A 150 8.70 25.84 -6.16
N ASN A 151 7.93 26.39 -5.22
CA ASN A 151 8.45 26.71 -3.89
C ASN A 151 8.66 25.42 -3.07
N VAL A 152 9.83 25.29 -2.47
CA VAL A 152 10.15 24.17 -1.57
C VAL A 152 9.29 24.25 -0.30
N ILE A 153 8.69 23.12 0.08
CA ILE A 153 7.66 23.07 1.11
C ILE A 153 8.20 22.71 2.49
N THR A 154 7.60 23.28 3.55
CA THR A 154 7.98 23.03 4.93
C THR A 154 7.25 21.84 5.56
N ARG A 155 7.83 21.27 6.63
CA ARG A 155 7.20 20.19 7.40
C ARG A 155 5.82 20.57 7.95
N ALA A 156 5.64 21.81 8.40
CA ALA A 156 4.35 22.30 8.87
C ALA A 156 3.28 22.39 7.77
N GLU A 157 3.66 22.79 6.54
CA GLU A 157 2.73 22.81 5.41
C GLU A 157 2.30 21.40 4.99
N ILE A 158 3.23 20.42 5.00
CA ILE A 158 2.88 19.00 4.81
C ILE A 158 1.89 18.52 5.87
N ALA A 159 2.18 18.78 7.15
CA ALA A 159 1.29 18.40 8.26
C ALA A 159 -0.11 19.00 8.10
N LYS A 160 -0.20 20.28 7.69
CA LYS A 160 -1.49 20.94 7.46
C LYS A 160 -2.27 20.32 6.30
N ILE A 161 -1.64 20.09 5.16
CA ILE A 161 -2.29 19.49 3.98
C ILE A 161 -2.75 18.06 4.31
N LEU A 162 -1.89 17.24 4.93
CA LEU A 162 -2.23 15.87 5.31
C LEU A 162 -3.35 15.80 6.35
N ASN A 163 -3.36 16.65 7.37
CA ASN A 163 -4.46 16.71 8.35
C ASN A 163 -5.79 17.17 7.72
N ASN A 164 -5.74 18.04 6.70
CA ASN A 164 -6.95 18.43 6.00
C ASN A 164 -7.49 17.26 5.14
N ILE A 165 -6.61 16.52 4.45
CA ILE A 165 -6.98 15.34 3.64
C ILE A 165 -7.46 14.20 4.55
N CYS A 166 -6.68 13.84 5.57
CA CYS A 166 -6.91 12.71 6.47
C CYS A 166 -7.50 13.25 7.77
N LYS A 167 -8.83 13.24 7.91
CA LYS A 167 -9.47 13.81 9.09
C LYS A 167 -9.15 13.00 10.35
N ASP A 168 -9.10 11.68 10.24
CA ASP A 168 -8.67 10.74 11.28
C ASP A 168 -7.90 9.57 10.64
N ILE A 169 -6.87 9.06 11.34
CA ILE A 169 -6.04 7.93 10.90
C ILE A 169 -6.02 6.84 11.98
N TYR A 170 -6.64 5.70 11.71
CA TYR A 170 -6.71 4.56 12.62
C TYR A 170 -5.59 3.57 12.32
N ASN A 171 -4.67 3.39 13.30
CA ASN A 171 -3.39 2.71 13.13
C ASN A 171 -3.19 1.46 14.00
N SER A 172 -4.26 0.93 14.61
CA SER A 172 -4.23 -0.25 15.51
C SER A 172 -5.33 -1.28 15.20
N GLU A 173 -5.17 -2.48 15.78
CA GLU A 173 -6.11 -3.63 15.71
C GLU A 173 -7.38 -3.43 16.57
N ASP A 174 -7.82 -2.18 16.76
CA ASP A 174 -8.93 -1.80 17.64
C ASP A 174 -10.31 -1.79 16.93
N VAL A 175 -11.37 -1.72 17.75
CA VAL A 175 -12.75 -1.52 17.30
C VAL A 175 -13.12 -0.04 17.42
N TYR A 176 -13.43 0.61 16.31
CA TYR A 176 -13.82 2.02 16.24
C TYR A 176 -15.32 2.18 15.97
N THR A 177 -15.92 3.21 16.55
CA THR A 177 -17.35 3.54 16.48
C THR A 177 -17.56 5.05 16.40
N GLY A 178 -18.72 5.51 15.93
CA GLY A 178 -19.09 6.93 15.96
C GLY A 178 -18.99 7.64 14.61
N THR A 179 -18.62 8.92 14.60
CA THR A 179 -18.65 9.76 13.39
C THR A 179 -17.31 10.42 13.12
N VAL A 180 -16.82 10.27 11.88
CA VAL A 180 -15.66 10.96 11.33
C VAL A 180 -16.16 12.08 10.41
N GLU A 181 -15.82 13.33 10.76
CA GLU A 181 -16.31 14.55 10.10
C GLU A 181 -15.65 14.86 8.75
N GLY A 182 -14.86 13.94 8.20
CA GLY A 182 -14.14 14.07 6.93
C GLY A 182 -13.68 12.70 6.45
N ASN A 183 -12.51 12.61 5.81
CA ASN A 183 -12.00 11.31 5.36
C ASN A 183 -11.37 10.51 6.51
N LEU A 184 -11.61 9.20 6.51
CA LEU A 184 -11.01 8.24 7.43
C LEU A 184 -9.96 7.40 6.69
N VAL A 185 -8.75 7.26 7.26
CA VAL A 185 -7.74 6.31 6.77
C VAL A 185 -7.57 5.16 7.76
N LEU A 186 -7.70 3.92 7.29
CA LEU A 186 -7.37 2.71 8.05
C LEU A 186 -5.99 2.23 7.63
N ASN A 187 -4.99 2.36 8.51
CA ASN A 187 -3.67 1.76 8.33
C ASN A 187 -3.39 0.65 9.37
N GLY A 188 -4.22 0.54 10.41
CA GLY A 188 -4.17 -0.56 11.36
C GLY A 188 -4.41 -1.89 10.65
N SER A 189 -3.52 -2.86 10.86
CA SER A 189 -3.86 -4.26 10.60
C SER A 189 -5.16 -4.62 11.33
N GLY A 190 -6.00 -5.50 10.78
CA GLY A 190 -7.14 -6.09 11.51
C GLY A 190 -8.16 -5.12 12.10
N THR A 191 -8.14 -3.84 11.70
CA THR A 191 -9.03 -2.80 12.23
C THR A 191 -10.49 -3.18 12.02
N LYS A 192 -11.33 -2.92 13.03
CA LYS A 192 -12.76 -3.15 12.97
C LYS A 192 -13.52 -1.84 13.06
N LEU A 193 -14.43 -1.59 12.12
CA LEU A 193 -15.37 -0.48 12.17
C LEU A 193 -16.75 -1.02 12.55
N LYS A 194 -17.38 -0.43 13.55
CA LYS A 194 -18.73 -0.82 13.98
C LYS A 194 -19.57 0.42 14.29
N ASP A 195 -20.74 0.53 13.67
CA ASP A 195 -21.65 1.66 13.88
C ASP A 195 -20.92 3.00 13.57
N VAL A 196 -20.29 3.08 12.39
CA VAL A 196 -19.42 4.20 11.96
C VAL A 196 -20.05 4.98 10.81
N LEU A 197 -20.08 6.31 10.94
CA LEU A 197 -20.39 7.25 9.87
C LEU A 197 -19.13 8.00 9.44
N VAL A 198 -18.75 7.89 8.18
CA VAL A 198 -17.68 8.69 7.56
C VAL A 198 -18.34 9.70 6.62
N LYS A 199 -18.19 11.00 6.90
CA LYS A 199 -18.78 12.07 6.07
C LYS A 199 -17.99 12.35 4.79
N GLY A 200 -16.70 12.02 4.77
CA GLY A 200 -15.88 12.01 3.57
C GLY A 200 -15.73 10.61 2.98
N ASN A 201 -14.53 10.34 2.45
CA ASN A 201 -14.09 9.06 1.92
C ASN A 201 -13.49 8.15 3.01
N LEU A 202 -13.58 6.84 2.80
CA LEU A 202 -12.90 5.83 3.60
C LEU A 202 -11.76 5.20 2.80
N TYR A 203 -10.52 5.41 3.24
CA TYR A 203 -9.31 4.82 2.64
C TYR A 203 -8.88 3.59 3.44
N ILE A 204 -8.88 2.41 2.81
CA ILE A 204 -8.42 1.16 3.40
C ILE A 204 -6.99 0.91 2.90
N ALA A 205 -6.00 1.25 3.72
CA ALA A 205 -4.57 1.17 3.42
C ALA A 205 -3.83 0.07 4.20
N SER A 206 -4.47 -0.50 5.22
CA SER A 206 -3.95 -1.58 6.07
C SER A 206 -3.42 -2.76 5.24
N LYS A 207 -2.30 -3.37 5.65
CA LYS A 207 -1.78 -4.56 4.94
C LYS A 207 -2.77 -5.73 5.00
N LYS A 208 -3.30 -5.98 6.20
CA LYS A 208 -4.35 -6.98 6.44
C LYS A 208 -5.73 -6.47 6.04
N GLY A 209 -6.64 -7.41 5.80
CA GLY A 209 -8.07 -7.14 5.69
C GLY A 209 -8.68 -6.46 6.94
N ILE A 210 -9.90 -5.95 6.77
CA ILE A 210 -10.66 -5.20 7.80
C ILE A 210 -12.10 -5.73 7.89
N GLU A 211 -12.74 -5.53 9.03
CA GLU A 211 -14.16 -5.86 9.25
C GLU A 211 -14.96 -4.58 9.51
N GLY A 212 -15.83 -4.20 8.57
CA GLY A 212 -16.80 -3.11 8.74
C GLY A 212 -18.21 -3.66 8.93
N LYS A 213 -18.88 -3.31 10.03
CA LYS A 213 -20.30 -3.60 10.26
C LYS A 213 -21.09 -2.32 10.56
N ASN A 214 -22.19 -2.11 9.84
CA ASN A 214 -22.98 -0.88 9.92
C ASN A 214 -22.09 0.37 9.70
N VAL A 215 -21.36 0.37 8.58
CA VAL A 215 -20.50 1.48 8.15
C VAL A 215 -21.20 2.25 7.04
N LYS A 216 -21.49 3.53 7.30
CA LYS A 216 -22.00 4.47 6.29
C LYS A 216 -20.89 5.40 5.86
N VAL A 217 -20.61 5.45 4.56
CA VAL A 217 -19.66 6.37 3.94
C VAL A 217 -20.44 7.28 2.98
N GLU A 218 -20.40 8.59 3.21
CA GLU A 218 -21.13 9.56 2.37
C GLU A 218 -20.36 9.87 1.08
N GLY A 219 -19.03 9.77 1.10
CA GLY A 219 -18.17 9.75 -0.08
C GLY A 219 -17.96 8.35 -0.67
N LYS A 220 -16.71 8.07 -1.05
CA LYS A 220 -16.23 6.81 -1.65
C LYS A 220 -15.52 5.92 -0.60
N ILE A 221 -15.49 4.61 -0.83
CA ILE A 221 -14.51 3.71 -0.22
C ILE A 221 -13.39 3.47 -1.25
N ILE A 222 -12.12 3.65 -0.86
CA ILE A 222 -10.95 3.40 -1.72
C ILE A 222 -10.09 2.32 -1.05
N ILE A 223 -9.90 1.20 -1.72
CA ILE A 223 -9.11 0.06 -1.26
C ILE A 223 -7.71 0.15 -1.89
N LEU A 224 -6.72 0.45 -1.04
CA LEU A 224 -5.29 0.64 -1.36
C LEU A 224 -4.41 -0.46 -0.72
N GLY A 225 -4.94 -1.14 0.30
CA GLY A 225 -4.38 -2.31 0.97
C GLY A 225 -5.45 -3.40 1.16
N GLY A 226 -5.23 -4.32 2.09
CA GLY A 226 -6.13 -5.45 2.39
C GLY A 226 -5.69 -6.78 1.78
N THR A 227 -4.49 -6.85 1.22
CA THR A 227 -3.96 -8.03 0.50
C THR A 227 -3.71 -9.24 1.40
N GLU A 228 -3.55 -9.04 2.72
CA GLU A 228 -3.44 -10.12 3.70
C GLU A 228 -4.79 -10.36 4.40
N GLY A 229 -5.74 -10.96 3.67
CA GLY A 229 -7.04 -11.38 4.17
C GLY A 229 -8.19 -10.88 3.32
N ASN A 230 -9.32 -10.60 3.98
CA ASN A 230 -10.56 -10.17 3.33
C ASN A 230 -10.96 -8.78 3.83
N VAL A 231 -11.36 -7.89 2.93
CA VAL A 231 -12.10 -6.67 3.27
C VAL A 231 -13.57 -7.06 3.37
N VAL A 232 -14.14 -6.99 4.58
CA VAL A 232 -15.53 -7.40 4.84
C VAL A 232 -16.37 -6.17 5.15
N LEU A 233 -17.48 -5.99 4.42
CA LEU A 233 -18.48 -4.96 4.69
C LEU A 233 -19.86 -5.62 4.90
N GLU A 234 -20.42 -5.42 6.09
CA GLU A 234 -21.72 -5.95 6.53
C GLU A 234 -22.66 -4.80 6.90
N ASP A 235 -23.93 -4.85 6.50
CA ASP A 235 -24.95 -3.82 6.79
C ASP A 235 -24.52 -2.39 6.40
N SER A 236 -23.68 -2.26 5.37
CA SER A 236 -22.91 -1.03 5.09
C SER A 236 -23.30 -0.33 3.79
N THR A 237 -23.08 0.99 3.70
CA THR A 237 -23.50 1.79 2.53
C THR A 237 -22.42 2.76 2.08
N ALA A 238 -22.18 2.86 0.77
CA ALA A 238 -21.29 3.85 0.15
C ALA A 238 -21.78 4.23 -1.25
N SER A 239 -21.50 5.45 -1.72
CA SER A 239 -21.81 5.83 -3.10
C SER A 239 -20.99 5.01 -4.11
N LYS A 240 -19.71 4.80 -3.81
CA LYS A 240 -18.77 4.10 -4.70
C LYS A 240 -17.70 3.34 -3.92
N VAL A 241 -17.31 2.17 -4.42
CA VAL A 241 -16.08 1.47 -4.03
C VAL A 241 -15.08 1.52 -5.19
N ILE A 242 -13.82 1.79 -4.87
CA ILE A 242 -12.70 1.80 -5.81
C ILE A 242 -11.65 0.80 -5.31
N ILE A 243 -11.23 -0.13 -6.16
CA ILE A 243 -10.23 -1.16 -5.83
C ILE A 243 -9.00 -0.95 -6.72
N ASN A 244 -7.96 -0.37 -6.12
CA ASN A 244 -6.71 0.03 -6.79
C ASN A 244 -5.49 -0.78 -6.31
N LYS A 245 -5.72 -1.93 -5.68
CA LYS A 245 -4.68 -2.82 -5.18
C LYS A 245 -4.95 -4.26 -5.63
N ASP A 246 -3.92 -4.95 -6.10
CA ASP A 246 -4.01 -6.34 -6.56
C ASP A 246 -4.25 -7.31 -5.39
N HIS A 247 -4.75 -8.51 -5.69
CA HIS A 247 -4.99 -9.61 -4.75
C HIS A 247 -5.98 -9.28 -3.61
N ILE A 248 -7.06 -8.56 -3.94
CA ILE A 248 -8.09 -8.16 -2.97
C ILE A 248 -9.26 -9.15 -2.95
N ASN A 249 -9.59 -9.62 -1.75
CA ASN A 249 -10.81 -10.39 -1.49
C ASN A 249 -11.82 -9.48 -0.77
N LEU A 250 -12.90 -9.10 -1.47
CA LEU A 250 -13.97 -8.24 -0.94
C LEU A 250 -15.21 -9.09 -0.64
N GLU A 251 -15.66 -9.09 0.61
CA GLU A 251 -16.91 -9.71 1.04
C GLU A 251 -17.96 -8.63 1.35
N LEU A 252 -19.12 -8.72 0.68
CA LEU A 252 -20.22 -7.77 0.78
C LEU A 252 -21.48 -8.51 1.29
N LYS A 253 -22.00 -8.05 2.44
CA LYS A 253 -23.16 -8.66 3.11
C LYS A 253 -24.20 -7.58 3.44
N ASN A 254 -25.40 -7.71 2.91
CA ASN A 254 -26.49 -6.73 3.05
C ASN A 254 -26.02 -5.26 2.81
N VAL A 255 -25.23 -5.01 1.77
CA VAL A 255 -24.70 -3.65 1.47
C VAL A 255 -25.58 -2.87 0.49
N SER A 256 -25.41 -1.55 0.42
CA SER A 256 -25.93 -0.70 -0.66
C SER A 256 -24.80 0.14 -1.26
N ILE A 257 -24.44 -0.15 -2.52
CA ILE A 257 -23.33 0.48 -3.24
C ILE A 257 -23.77 0.82 -4.67
N ASP A 258 -23.63 2.08 -5.11
CA ASP A 258 -24.10 2.48 -6.43
C ASP A 258 -23.13 2.05 -7.55
N GLU A 259 -21.80 2.21 -7.35
CA GLU A 259 -20.77 1.78 -8.31
C GLU A 259 -19.57 1.10 -7.62
N ILE A 260 -19.05 0.03 -8.22
CA ILE A 260 -17.74 -0.56 -7.92
C ILE A 260 -16.85 -0.39 -9.16
N LEU A 261 -15.69 0.24 -9.00
CA LEU A 261 -14.65 0.36 -10.02
C LEU A 261 -13.42 -0.45 -9.58
N ILE A 262 -12.89 -1.27 -10.47
CA ILE A 262 -11.77 -2.18 -10.19
C ILE A 262 -10.71 -1.96 -11.27
N SER A 263 -9.53 -1.47 -10.88
CA SER A 263 -8.38 -1.30 -11.77
C SER A 263 -7.23 -2.26 -11.44
N ALA A 264 -7.52 -3.33 -10.70
CA ALA A 264 -6.53 -4.17 -10.06
C ALA A 264 -6.77 -5.67 -10.31
N LYS A 265 -5.66 -6.40 -10.47
CA LYS A 265 -5.61 -7.82 -10.83
C LYS A 265 -5.90 -8.72 -9.63
N ASP A 266 -6.28 -9.96 -9.93
CA ASP A 266 -6.59 -11.00 -8.94
C ASP A 266 -7.63 -10.56 -7.88
N THR A 267 -8.51 -9.63 -8.24
CA THR A 267 -9.60 -9.18 -7.38
C THR A 267 -10.74 -10.20 -7.40
N THR A 268 -11.16 -10.63 -6.21
CA THR A 268 -12.35 -11.47 -6.01
C THR A 268 -13.37 -10.73 -5.15
N ILE A 269 -14.60 -10.59 -5.64
CA ILE A 269 -15.73 -9.99 -4.94
C ILE A 269 -16.80 -11.05 -4.73
N ASN A 270 -17.21 -11.23 -3.48
CA ASN A 270 -18.33 -12.07 -3.10
C ASN A 270 -19.42 -11.21 -2.45
N SER A 271 -20.63 -11.26 -2.99
CA SER A 271 -21.81 -10.52 -2.55
C SER A 271 -22.96 -11.48 -2.28
N ASP A 272 -23.64 -11.29 -1.14
CA ASP A 272 -24.92 -11.96 -0.87
C ASP A 272 -26.06 -11.44 -1.78
N LYS A 273 -27.26 -12.00 -1.61
CA LYS A 273 -28.44 -11.71 -2.46
C LYS A 273 -29.23 -10.50 -1.98
N GLU A 274 -29.01 -10.13 -0.73
CA GLU A 274 -29.61 -9.03 0.01
C GLU A 274 -28.95 -7.70 -0.39
N SER A 275 -27.66 -7.75 -0.72
CA SER A 275 -26.86 -6.62 -1.20
C SER A 275 -27.36 -6.02 -2.51
N LYS A 276 -27.36 -4.69 -2.56
CA LYS A 276 -27.75 -3.87 -3.71
C LYS A 276 -26.50 -3.22 -4.26
N ILE A 277 -25.99 -3.77 -5.36
CA ILE A 277 -24.86 -3.22 -6.10
C ILE A 277 -25.40 -2.72 -7.43
N GLY A 278 -25.31 -1.42 -7.69
CA GLY A 278 -25.85 -0.81 -8.91
C GLY A 278 -25.05 -1.19 -10.15
N LYS A 279 -23.74 -0.92 -10.13
CA LYS A 279 -22.86 -1.08 -11.29
C LYS A 279 -21.48 -1.59 -10.89
N ILE A 280 -20.90 -2.48 -11.68
CA ILE A 280 -19.50 -2.93 -11.56
C ILE A 280 -18.80 -2.68 -12.90
N LYS A 281 -17.62 -2.05 -12.83
CA LYS A 281 -16.69 -1.86 -13.96
C LYS A 281 -15.34 -2.48 -13.61
N ALA A 282 -14.80 -3.30 -14.50
CA ALA A 282 -13.50 -3.92 -14.32
C ALA A 282 -12.55 -3.54 -15.48
N GLU A 283 -11.41 -2.94 -15.16
CA GLU A 283 -10.34 -2.60 -16.13
C GLU A 283 -9.30 -3.72 -16.27
N GLU A 284 -9.45 -4.80 -15.50
CA GLU A 284 -8.69 -6.06 -15.51
C GLU A 284 -9.66 -7.24 -15.39
N ASP A 285 -9.17 -8.47 -15.57
CA ASP A 285 -9.98 -9.67 -15.34
C ASP A 285 -10.19 -9.90 -13.83
N VAL A 286 -11.44 -10.04 -13.39
CA VAL A 286 -11.81 -10.17 -11.97
C VAL A 286 -12.86 -11.27 -11.75
N LYS A 287 -13.03 -11.72 -10.50
CA LYS A 287 -14.07 -12.70 -10.14
C LYS A 287 -15.19 -12.02 -9.35
N PHE A 288 -16.43 -12.17 -9.80
CA PHE A 288 -17.62 -11.72 -9.07
C PHE A 288 -18.53 -12.93 -8.81
N ASN A 289 -18.77 -13.28 -7.54
CA ASN A 289 -19.54 -14.45 -7.12
C ASN A 289 -19.10 -15.78 -7.78
N GLY A 290 -17.80 -15.89 -8.10
CA GLY A 290 -17.19 -17.04 -8.78
C GLY A 290 -17.23 -17.00 -10.31
N GLU A 291 -17.96 -16.06 -10.92
CA GLU A 291 -17.97 -15.84 -12.37
C GLU A 291 -16.85 -14.86 -12.77
N THR A 292 -16.20 -15.11 -13.92
CA THR A 292 -15.17 -14.21 -14.45
C THR A 292 -15.81 -13.02 -15.16
N VAL A 293 -15.44 -11.81 -14.74
CA VAL A 293 -15.70 -10.56 -15.45
C VAL A 293 -14.43 -10.20 -16.20
N ASN A 294 -14.49 -10.24 -17.53
CA ASN A 294 -13.31 -9.93 -18.35
C ASN A 294 -13.04 -8.41 -18.38
N LYS A 295 -11.79 -8.03 -18.61
CA LYS A 295 -11.31 -6.66 -18.81
C LYS A 295 -12.17 -5.84 -19.76
N GLY A 296 -12.54 -4.63 -19.33
CA GLY A 296 -13.46 -3.73 -20.03
C GLY A 296 -14.94 -4.11 -19.86
N GLY A 297 -15.23 -5.16 -19.07
CA GLY A 297 -16.57 -5.61 -18.76
C GLY A 297 -17.33 -4.68 -17.83
N GLU A 298 -18.62 -4.58 -18.09
CA GLU A 298 -19.59 -3.86 -17.27
C GLU A 298 -20.69 -4.84 -16.83
N ILE A 299 -20.97 -4.90 -15.53
CA ILE A 299 -22.04 -5.72 -14.97
C ILE A 299 -22.99 -4.84 -14.17
N THR A 300 -24.29 -5.04 -14.39
CA THR A 300 -25.35 -4.62 -13.47
C THR A 300 -25.83 -5.88 -12.76
N PRO A 301 -25.42 -6.14 -11.49
CA PRO A 301 -25.81 -7.34 -10.76
C PRO A 301 -27.34 -7.47 -10.73
N VAL A 302 -27.86 -8.53 -11.37
CA VAL A 302 -29.30 -8.70 -11.48
C VAL A 302 -29.84 -9.06 -10.10
N LEU A 303 -30.65 -8.18 -9.51
CA LEU A 303 -31.45 -8.50 -8.33
C LEU A 303 -32.18 -9.82 -8.60
N SER A 304 -31.85 -10.86 -7.84
CA SER A 304 -32.44 -12.18 -8.02
C SER A 304 -33.92 -12.10 -7.70
N THR A 305 -34.74 -11.92 -8.73
CA THR A 305 -36.19 -11.96 -8.59
C THR A 305 -36.56 -13.36 -8.12
N ILE A 306 -37.17 -13.44 -6.94
CA ILE A 306 -37.62 -14.69 -6.34
C ILE A 306 -38.47 -15.43 -7.39
N PRO A 307 -38.07 -16.64 -7.83
CA PRO A 307 -38.91 -17.42 -8.71
C PRO A 307 -40.18 -17.76 -7.94
N SER A 308 -41.31 -17.18 -8.33
CA SER A 308 -42.62 -17.52 -7.78
C SER A 308 -42.89 -18.99 -8.10
N THR A 309 -42.77 -19.86 -7.10
CA THR A 309 -42.95 -21.30 -7.24
C THR A 309 -44.34 -21.64 -7.77
N PRO A 310 -44.47 -22.23 -8.97
CA PRO A 310 -45.71 -22.87 -9.35
C PRO A 310 -45.87 -24.18 -8.58
N SER A 311 -47.06 -24.40 -8.04
CA SER A 311 -47.46 -25.61 -7.32
C SER A 311 -47.18 -26.90 -8.11
N SER A 312 -46.94 -27.97 -7.36
CA SER A 312 -46.71 -29.34 -7.84
C SER A 312 -47.71 -29.84 -8.88
N GLY A 313 -47.21 -30.54 -9.91
CA GLY A 313 -47.95 -31.48 -10.75
C GLY A 313 -47.22 -32.82 -10.81
N ASN A 314 -47.88 -33.91 -10.41
CA ASN A 314 -47.29 -35.25 -10.31
C ASN A 314 -47.74 -36.18 -11.44
N SER A 315 -46.79 -36.65 -12.26
CA SER A 315 -46.81 -37.91 -13.02
C SER A 315 -45.39 -38.17 -13.57
N GLY A 316 -44.94 -39.39 -13.88
CA GLY A 316 -45.57 -40.70 -13.77
C GLY A 316 -45.17 -41.61 -14.94
N GLY A 317 -44.25 -42.57 -14.70
CA GLY A 317 -43.68 -43.47 -15.72
C GLY A 317 -42.39 -42.92 -16.35
N GLY A 318 -41.41 -43.74 -16.77
CA GLY A 318 -41.35 -45.20 -16.86
C GLY A 318 -40.85 -45.63 -18.24
N GLY A 319 -39.64 -46.18 -18.35
CA GLY A 319 -39.05 -46.58 -19.63
C GLY A 319 -37.60 -47.07 -19.48
N SER A 320 -37.24 -48.11 -20.22
CA SER A 320 -35.98 -48.87 -20.06
C SER A 320 -35.08 -48.77 -21.30
N SER A 321 -33.91 -49.40 -21.19
CA SER A 321 -33.06 -50.01 -22.24
C SER A 321 -32.06 -49.13 -23.03
N ASP A 322 -30.82 -49.65 -23.04
CA ASP A 322 -30.00 -49.93 -24.23
C ASP A 322 -29.37 -48.76 -25.05
N ASN A 323 -28.16 -48.86 -25.62
CA ASN A 323 -27.08 -49.87 -25.53
C ASN A 323 -25.74 -49.29 -26.03
N GLY A 324 -24.60 -49.92 -25.67
CA GLY A 324 -23.31 -49.82 -26.38
C GLY A 324 -22.49 -48.52 -26.24
N GLY A 325 -21.15 -48.56 -26.25
CA GLY A 325 -20.23 -49.70 -26.22
C GLY A 325 -18.83 -49.36 -26.77
N ASN A 326 -17.81 -50.14 -26.37
CA ASN A 326 -16.44 -50.15 -26.92
C ASN A 326 -15.58 -48.86 -26.72
N SER A 327 -14.25 -48.89 -26.69
CA SER A 327 -13.27 -50.00 -26.62
C SER A 327 -11.86 -49.49 -26.33
N GLY A 328 -11.07 -50.26 -25.58
CA GLY A 328 -9.60 -50.29 -25.63
C GLY A 328 -8.87 -49.13 -24.93
N GLY A 329 -7.73 -49.34 -24.27
CA GLY A 329 -6.95 -50.57 -24.10
C GLY A 329 -5.45 -50.32 -24.35
N GLY A 330 -4.58 -50.90 -23.53
CA GLY A 330 -3.13 -50.84 -23.70
C GLY A 330 -2.40 -50.12 -22.58
N SER A 331 -1.77 -50.90 -21.70
CA SER A 331 -0.82 -50.43 -20.68
C SER A 331 0.41 -51.33 -20.68
N SER A 332 1.53 -50.78 -20.21
CA SER A 332 2.77 -51.44 -19.76
C SER A 332 3.84 -51.85 -20.79
N GLY A 333 5.09 -51.77 -20.33
CA GLY A 333 6.35 -51.87 -21.07
C GLY A 333 7.11 -50.54 -20.97
N GLY A 334 8.21 -50.36 -20.22
CA GLY A 334 9.02 -51.32 -19.44
C GLY A 334 10.43 -51.42 -20.03
N GLY A 335 11.45 -50.83 -19.40
CA GLY A 335 12.82 -50.88 -19.94
C GLY A 335 13.81 -49.85 -19.36
N ASN A 336 14.60 -50.32 -18.41
CA ASN A 336 15.70 -49.70 -17.69
C ASN A 336 16.86 -49.07 -18.52
N SER A 337 17.69 -48.27 -17.84
CA SER A 337 19.13 -48.01 -18.07
C SER A 337 19.55 -47.02 -19.16
N GLY A 338 19.80 -45.77 -18.73
CA GLY A 338 20.66 -44.80 -19.41
C GLY A 338 21.50 -44.03 -18.41
N GLY A 339 22.71 -44.50 -18.12
CA GLY A 339 23.69 -43.76 -17.32
C GLY A 339 24.28 -42.62 -18.14
N GLY A 340 23.72 -41.42 -18.00
CA GLY A 340 24.29 -40.18 -18.52
C GLY A 340 24.74 -39.30 -17.37
N THR A 341 25.98 -38.80 -17.43
CA THR A 341 26.37 -37.64 -16.63
C THR A 341 25.52 -36.46 -17.07
N THR A 342 24.45 -36.17 -16.32
CA THR A 342 23.66 -34.96 -16.55
C THR A 342 24.53 -33.77 -16.18
N GLN A 343 25.20 -33.17 -17.17
CA GLN A 343 25.41 -31.73 -17.14
C GLN A 343 24.05 -31.11 -16.75
N PRO A 344 23.98 -30.23 -15.75
CA PRO A 344 22.73 -29.62 -15.37
C PRO A 344 22.14 -28.94 -16.61
N GLU A 345 20.88 -29.27 -16.96
CA GLU A 345 20.23 -28.74 -18.16
C GLU A 345 20.41 -27.22 -18.19
N GLU A 346 21.05 -26.73 -19.25
CA GLU A 346 21.31 -25.30 -19.44
C GLU A 346 19.98 -24.60 -19.76
N LYS A 347 19.26 -24.23 -18.70
CA LYS A 347 17.98 -23.51 -18.79
C LYS A 347 18.24 -22.02 -18.89
N THR A 348 18.44 -21.57 -20.12
CA THR A 348 18.36 -20.16 -20.49
C THR A 348 16.94 -19.66 -20.25
N ILE A 349 16.78 -18.66 -19.39
CA ILE A 349 15.54 -17.90 -19.26
C ILE A 349 15.78 -16.54 -19.92
N LYS A 350 14.86 -16.12 -20.78
CA LYS A 350 14.79 -14.73 -21.25
C LYS A 350 13.89 -13.95 -20.31
N ALA A 351 14.29 -12.73 -19.99
CA ALA A 351 13.43 -11.78 -19.30
C ALA A 351 12.80 -10.82 -20.32
N GLU A 352 11.64 -10.23 -19.97
CA GLU A 352 11.00 -9.17 -20.74
C GLU A 352 10.77 -7.95 -19.83
N PHE A 353 11.18 -6.79 -20.35
CA PHE A 353 11.41 -5.54 -19.63
C PHE A 353 10.80 -4.33 -20.33
N HIS A 354 11.24 -3.17 -19.85
CA HIS A 354 10.37 -2.26 -19.17
C HIS A 354 11.24 -1.01 -18.55
N LYS A 355 10.65 0.10 -17.97
CA LYS A 355 10.92 1.61 -17.86
C LYS A 355 9.65 2.63 -17.79
N TYR A 356 8.85 2.75 -16.70
CA TYR A 356 7.46 3.35 -16.40
C TYR A 356 6.64 4.33 -17.31
N VAL A 357 5.31 4.10 -17.49
CA VAL A 357 4.09 4.75 -16.84
C VAL A 357 2.85 3.82 -16.95
N LEU A 358 2.83 2.65 -16.28
CA LEU A 358 2.26 1.42 -16.87
C LEU A 358 3.01 1.12 -18.16
N ASP A 359 3.50 -0.10 -18.30
CA ASP A 359 4.64 -0.33 -19.16
C ASP A 359 5.65 0.74 -18.77
N ASN A 360 6.32 0.46 -17.64
CA ASN A 360 7.50 -0.41 -17.79
C ASN A 360 8.32 -0.43 -16.37
N PHE A 361 9.23 -1.38 -16.01
CA PHE A 361 10.41 -1.32 -15.08
C PHE A 361 11.56 -2.36 -15.46
N GLY A 362 12.80 -2.00 -15.84
CA GLY A 362 13.89 -2.92 -16.30
C GLY A 362 14.83 -3.46 -15.20
N GLU A 363 15.26 -4.74 -15.25
CA GLU A 363 15.82 -5.48 -14.09
C GLU A 363 17.36 -5.56 -13.98
N VAL A 364 17.82 -5.90 -12.76
CA VAL A 364 19.02 -6.74 -12.55
C VAL A 364 18.71 -7.86 -11.57
N SER A 365 18.94 -9.12 -11.98
CA SER A 365 18.81 -10.31 -11.14
C SER A 365 20.15 -11.08 -11.11
N ILE A 366 20.66 -11.43 -9.92
CA ILE A 366 21.92 -12.20 -9.78
C ILE A 366 21.61 -13.63 -9.31
N LYS A 367 22.14 -14.61 -10.05
CA LYS A 367 22.05 -16.04 -9.75
C LYS A 367 23.44 -16.60 -9.46
N ILE A 368 23.68 -17.08 -8.24
CA ILE A 368 24.92 -17.77 -7.85
C ILE A 368 24.62 -19.25 -7.65
N THR A 369 25.36 -20.12 -8.34
CA THR A 369 25.32 -21.58 -8.16
C THR A 369 26.70 -22.18 -8.43
N GLY A 370 27.17 -23.07 -7.54
CA GLY A 370 28.36 -23.90 -7.80
C GLY A 370 29.59 -23.70 -6.93
N ILE A 371 29.52 -23.00 -5.79
CA ILE A 371 30.62 -22.92 -4.81
C ILE A 371 30.17 -23.53 -3.49
N ASP A 372 30.69 -24.71 -3.16
CA ASP A 372 30.43 -25.39 -1.89
C ASP A 372 30.97 -24.55 -0.72
N GLY A 373 30.14 -24.27 0.29
CA GLY A 373 30.52 -23.48 1.48
C GLY A 373 30.40 -21.95 1.37
N ALA A 374 29.94 -21.37 0.25
CA ALA A 374 29.71 -19.92 0.17
C ALA A 374 28.48 -19.50 1.01
N LYS A 375 28.67 -18.58 1.97
CA LYS A 375 27.59 -18.07 2.85
C LYS A 375 27.45 -16.55 2.88
N LYS A 376 28.39 -15.79 2.29
CA LYS A 376 28.31 -14.33 2.17
C LYS A 376 28.92 -13.80 0.87
N PHE A 377 28.44 -12.65 0.40
CA PHE A 377 29.03 -11.87 -0.70
C PHE A 377 29.05 -10.37 -0.37
N SER A 378 29.95 -9.62 -1.01
CA SER A 378 29.94 -8.14 -1.04
C SER A 378 30.07 -7.63 -2.47
N VAL A 379 29.60 -6.41 -2.71
CA VAL A 379 29.82 -5.70 -3.98
C VAL A 379 30.32 -4.29 -3.71
N ALA A 380 31.30 -3.88 -4.51
CA ALA A 380 31.96 -2.59 -4.47
C ALA A 380 31.85 -1.90 -5.84
N PHE A 381 31.52 -0.61 -5.82
CA PHE A 381 31.31 0.18 -7.04
C PHE A 381 32.58 0.98 -7.37
N LYS A 382 33.10 0.83 -8.60
CA LYS A 382 34.24 1.63 -9.10
C LYS A 382 33.74 2.82 -9.92
N TYR A 383 34.38 3.98 -9.81
CA TYR A 383 34.17 5.09 -10.74
C TYR A 383 35.04 5.00 -11.98
N SER A 384 34.71 5.87 -12.95
CA SER A 384 35.47 6.09 -14.18
C SER A 384 36.90 6.60 -13.98
N ASP A 385 37.27 7.06 -12.78
CA ASP A 385 38.64 7.40 -12.40
C ASP A 385 39.41 6.23 -11.72
N GLY A 386 38.75 5.09 -11.52
CA GLY A 386 39.30 3.88 -10.89
C GLY A 386 39.22 3.83 -9.36
N THR A 387 38.63 4.83 -8.70
CA THR A 387 38.41 4.83 -7.25
C THR A 387 37.12 4.09 -6.87
N THR A 388 37.03 3.64 -5.61
CA THR A 388 35.85 2.95 -5.06
C THR A 388 35.20 3.84 -3.99
N GLU A 389 33.96 4.30 -4.17
CA GLU A 389 33.23 5.02 -3.10
C GLU A 389 32.54 4.06 -2.14
N ASP A 390 31.67 3.20 -2.68
CA ASP A 390 30.72 2.46 -1.87
C ASP A 390 31.00 0.95 -1.88
N THR A 391 30.93 0.36 -0.69
CA THR A 391 31.06 -1.08 -0.47
C THR A 391 29.87 -1.56 0.35
N VAL A 392 28.99 -2.34 -0.26
CA VAL A 392 27.93 -3.04 0.48
C VAL A 392 28.60 -4.15 1.27
N GLY A 393 28.60 -4.00 2.60
CA GLY A 393 29.23 -4.96 3.53
C GLY A 393 28.66 -6.39 3.37
N PRO A 394 29.40 -7.42 3.78
CA PRO A 394 29.12 -8.81 3.40
C PRO A 394 27.74 -9.30 3.87
N VAL A 395 26.85 -9.55 2.90
CA VAL A 395 25.44 -9.96 3.07
C VAL A 395 25.34 -11.48 3.16
N ASN A 396 24.48 -12.01 4.04
CA ASN A 396 24.24 -13.45 4.15
C ASN A 396 23.48 -14.01 2.94
N ILE A 397 23.98 -15.11 2.37
CA ILE A 397 23.35 -15.85 1.28
C ILE A 397 22.39 -16.90 1.86
N GLY A 398 21.11 -16.80 1.52
CA GLY A 398 20.07 -17.81 1.74
C GLY A 398 19.26 -18.02 0.46
N GLU A 399 18.28 -18.93 0.49
CA GLU A 399 17.53 -19.37 -0.71
C GLU A 399 16.81 -18.23 -1.46
N ASN A 400 16.55 -17.09 -0.82
CA ASN A 400 15.91 -15.91 -1.41
C ASN A 400 16.65 -14.58 -1.06
N THR A 401 17.99 -14.55 -1.02
CA THR A 401 18.72 -13.28 -0.81
C THR A 401 18.71 -12.41 -2.08
N THR A 402 17.73 -11.50 -2.18
CA THR A 402 17.69 -10.41 -3.17
C THR A 402 18.17 -9.10 -2.54
N ALA A 403 19.38 -8.67 -2.88
CA ALA A 403 19.82 -7.28 -2.67
C ALA A 403 21.10 -6.95 -3.48
N ILE A 404 20.94 -6.27 -4.62
CA ILE A 404 21.87 -5.22 -5.09
C ILE A 404 21.03 -4.15 -5.78
N PHE A 405 21.28 -2.88 -5.48
CA PHE A 405 20.80 -1.74 -6.25
C PHE A 405 21.92 -1.30 -7.20
N TYR A 406 21.62 -1.11 -8.49
CA TYR A 406 22.60 -0.75 -9.52
C TYR A 406 22.03 0.33 -10.47
N ASP A 407 22.76 1.45 -10.60
CA ASP A 407 22.61 2.42 -11.69
C ASP A 407 23.48 1.94 -12.86
N GLY A 408 22.87 1.76 -14.03
CA GLY A 408 23.38 1.11 -15.24
C GLY A 408 24.65 1.67 -15.91
N LYS A 409 25.54 2.37 -15.20
CA LYS A 409 26.55 3.27 -15.79
C LYS A 409 28.01 2.99 -15.44
N ASN A 410 28.33 2.11 -14.48
CA ASN A 410 29.72 1.86 -14.06
C ASN A 410 30.02 0.37 -13.83
N PRO A 411 31.23 -0.14 -14.17
CA PRO A 411 31.61 -1.52 -13.86
C PRO A 411 31.76 -1.74 -12.35
N VAL A 412 31.36 -2.93 -11.87
CA VAL A 412 31.39 -3.30 -10.45
C VAL A 412 32.40 -4.40 -10.16
N THR A 413 32.80 -4.52 -8.89
CA THR A 413 33.63 -5.64 -8.40
C THR A 413 32.85 -6.45 -7.38
N ILE A 414 32.74 -7.76 -7.61
CA ILE A 414 31.94 -8.69 -6.81
C ILE A 414 32.89 -9.64 -6.08
N THR A 415 32.82 -9.67 -4.75
CA THR A 415 33.67 -10.55 -3.91
C THR A 415 32.81 -11.57 -3.16
N ILE A 416 33.19 -12.84 -3.25
CA ILE A 416 32.54 -13.96 -2.55
C ILE A 416 33.44 -14.40 -1.40
N TYR A 417 32.85 -14.68 -0.22
CA TYR A 417 33.57 -15.12 0.98
C TYR A 417 33.24 -16.55 1.38
N GLY A 418 34.19 -17.20 2.05
CA GLY A 418 34.05 -18.53 2.65
C GLY A 418 33.19 -18.54 3.91
N GLU A 419 33.12 -19.70 4.58
CA GLU A 419 32.25 -19.91 5.74
C GLU A 419 32.53 -18.99 6.94
N ASP A 420 33.76 -18.48 7.07
CA ASP A 420 34.14 -17.51 8.12
C ASP A 420 33.55 -16.10 7.86
N GLY A 421 33.13 -15.82 6.63
CA GLY A 421 32.64 -14.51 6.20
C GLY A 421 33.71 -13.41 6.17
N VAL A 422 35.00 -13.77 6.15
CA VAL A 422 36.15 -12.85 6.15
C VAL A 422 37.17 -13.21 5.07
N THR A 423 37.40 -14.51 4.81
CA THR A 423 38.33 -14.98 3.77
C THR A 423 37.67 -14.91 2.39
N PRO A 424 38.21 -14.11 1.44
CA PRO A 424 37.71 -14.10 0.06
C PRO A 424 38.03 -15.44 -0.62
N ILE A 425 37.03 -16.04 -1.27
CA ILE A 425 37.18 -17.29 -2.04
C ILE A 425 37.15 -17.04 -3.55
N HIS A 426 36.54 -15.92 -4.00
CA HIS A 426 36.60 -15.48 -5.39
C HIS A 426 36.35 -13.98 -5.51
N VAL A 427 36.94 -13.36 -6.54
CA VAL A 427 36.72 -11.94 -6.89
C VAL A 427 36.49 -11.85 -8.40
N PHE A 428 35.39 -11.23 -8.79
CA PHE A 428 35.10 -10.85 -10.17
C PHE A 428 35.30 -9.34 -10.29
N GLU A 429 36.30 -8.92 -11.08
CA GLU A 429 36.56 -7.50 -11.35
C GLU A 429 35.90 -7.06 -12.66
N ASP A 430 35.64 -5.77 -12.76
CA ASP A 430 35.17 -5.04 -13.94
C ASP A 430 33.90 -5.63 -14.60
N VAL A 431 33.02 -6.17 -13.76
CA VAL A 431 31.74 -6.75 -14.17
C VAL A 431 30.82 -5.63 -14.66
N THR A 432 30.49 -5.66 -15.95
CA THR A 432 29.48 -4.78 -16.53
C THR A 432 28.14 -5.51 -16.52
N LEU A 433 27.21 -5.01 -15.71
CA LEU A 433 25.83 -5.51 -15.69
C LEU A 433 25.05 -4.78 -16.78
N SER A 434 24.55 -5.52 -17.77
CA SER A 434 23.61 -5.02 -18.78
C SER A 434 22.17 -5.39 -18.39
N GLU A 435 21.21 -4.67 -18.96
CA GLU A 435 19.86 -5.20 -19.17
C GLU A 435 19.90 -6.49 -20.02
#